data_AF-A0A165HED9-F1
#
_entry.id   AF-A0A165HED9-F1
#
_cell.length_a   1.000
_cell.length_b   1.000
_cell.length_c   1.000
_cell.angle_alpha   90.00
_cell.angle_beta   90.00
_cell.angle_gamma   90.00
#
_symmetry.space_group_name_H-M   'P 1'
#
loop_
_entity.id
_entity.type
_entity.pdbx_description
1 polymer ?
#
loop_
_entity_poly.entity_id
_entity_poly.type
_entity_poly.pdbx_seq_one_letter_code
_entity_poly.pdbx_strand_id
1 'polypeptide(L)'
;MSFDTATSWPPGLLTIFDHCRNRPTALENRYYGPFDKLLNYCFGSSFDFYVAPQNPPTKLSRDSIVFLVVRDRNDKPVLLVEIKDDGWAQKAELRYRADIQMRER
;
A
#
# COMPACT_ATOMS: atom_id res chain seq x y z
N MET A 1 20.19 -2.59 -1.68
CA MET A 1 19.04 -2.96 -0.83
C MET A 1 19.02 -4.47 -0.69
N SER A 2 19.15 -4.97 0.53
CA SER A 2 18.95 -6.40 0.84
C SER A 2 17.49 -6.57 1.22
N PHE A 3 16.74 -7.39 0.48
CA PHE A 3 15.38 -7.76 0.86
C PHE A 3 15.46 -8.81 1.97
N ASP A 4 14.72 -8.60 3.05
CA ASP A 4 14.67 -9.55 4.17
C ASP A 4 14.01 -10.84 3.69
N THR A 5 14.74 -11.96 3.72
CA THR A 5 14.29 -13.27 3.22
C THR A 5 13.38 -13.99 4.22
N ALA A 6 12.59 -13.23 4.99
CA ALA A 6 11.65 -13.79 5.93
C ALA A 6 10.63 -14.67 5.19
N THR A 7 10.51 -15.94 5.60
CA THR A 7 9.58 -16.92 5.00
C THR A 7 8.11 -16.57 5.26
N SER A 8 7.85 -15.55 6.07
CA SER A 8 6.52 -15.06 6.42
C SER A 8 6.58 -13.59 6.85
N TRP A 9 5.45 -12.88 6.75
CA TRP A 9 5.32 -11.52 7.28
C TRP A 9 5.41 -11.52 8.81
N PRO A 10 6.03 -10.49 9.43
CA PRO A 10 6.07 -10.34 10.87
C PRO A 10 4.68 -10.46 11.52
N PRO A 11 4.52 -11.22 12.62
CA PRO A 11 3.23 -11.37 13.31
C PRO A 11 2.61 -10.03 13.74
N GLY A 12 3.44 -9.06 14.11
CA GLY A 12 2.99 -7.71 14.46
C GLY A 12 2.34 -6.99 13.27
N LEU A 13 2.85 -7.16 12.05
CA LEU A 13 2.20 -6.61 10.86
C LEU A 13 0.85 -7.27 10.61
N LEU A 14 0.78 -8.61 10.67
CA LEU A 14 -0.48 -9.34 10.51
C LEU A 14 -1.55 -8.85 11.50
N THR A 15 -1.17 -8.69 12.76
CA THR A 15 -2.06 -8.18 13.83
C THR A 15 -2.59 -6.77 13.53
N ILE A 16 -1.74 -5.89 12.99
CA ILE A 16 -2.14 -4.52 12.62
C ILE A 16 -3.17 -4.55 11.50
N PHE A 17 -2.96 -5.37 10.46
CA PHE A 17 -3.90 -5.51 9.35
C PHE A 17 -5.25 -6.05 9.81
N ASP A 18 -5.27 -7.10 10.63
CA ASP A 18 -6.51 -7.67 11.16
C ASP A 18 -7.27 -6.70 12.06
N HIS A 19 -6.57 -5.95 12.92
CA HIS A 19 -7.19 -4.96 13.77
C HIS A 19 -7.80 -3.80 12.97
N CYS A 20 -7.10 -3.29 11.96
CA CYS A 20 -7.58 -2.18 11.14
C CYS A 20 -8.72 -2.57 10.19
N ARG A 21 -8.71 -3.80 9.64
CA ARG A 21 -9.78 -4.31 8.79
C ARG A 21 -11.16 -4.27 9.48
N ASN A 22 -11.18 -4.61 10.76
CA ASN A 22 -12.41 -4.74 11.56
C ASN A 22 -12.89 -3.42 12.19
N ARG A 23 -12.14 -2.32 12.03
CA ARG A 23 -12.49 -1.04 12.65
C ARG A 23 -13.68 -0.37 11.94
N PRO A 24 -14.69 0.13 12.68
CA PRO A 24 -15.82 0.86 12.10
C PRO A 24 -15.42 2.31 11.74
N THR A 25 -14.52 2.45 10.76
CA THR A 25 -14.03 3.75 10.26
C THR A 25 -14.13 3.80 8.74
N ALA A 26 -13.88 4.98 8.15
CA ALA A 26 -13.76 5.16 6.71
C ALA A 26 -12.70 4.21 6.12
N LEU A 27 -12.93 3.71 4.91
CA LEU A 27 -12.07 2.69 4.30
C LEU A 27 -10.62 3.20 4.18
N GLU A 28 -10.42 4.46 3.82
CA GLU A 28 -9.10 5.08 3.71
C GLU A 28 -8.31 4.95 5.02
N ASN A 29 -8.97 5.18 6.16
CA ASN A 29 -8.36 5.09 7.48
C ASN A 29 -8.01 3.65 7.87
N ARG A 30 -8.76 2.65 7.36
CA ARG A 30 -8.47 1.24 7.59
C ARG A 30 -7.20 0.80 6.87
N TYR A 31 -6.94 1.36 5.70
CA TYR A 31 -5.82 0.92 4.87
C TYR A 31 -4.58 1.82 5.01
N TYR A 32 -4.71 3.12 5.23
CA TYR A 32 -3.56 4.02 5.32
C TYR A 32 -2.53 3.57 6.37
N GLY A 33 -2.95 3.40 7.63
CA GLY A 33 -2.05 3.06 8.73
C GLY A 33 -1.30 1.74 8.56
N PRO A 34 -1.99 0.61 8.26
CA PRO A 34 -1.33 -0.67 8.03
C PRO A 34 -0.35 -0.64 6.84
N PHE A 35 -0.72 -0.01 5.74
CA PHE A 35 0.15 0.06 4.56
C PHE A 35 1.32 1.01 4.76
N ASP A 36 1.15 2.13 5.46
CA ASP A 36 2.27 2.96 5.91
C ASP A 36 3.26 2.14 6.75
N LYS A 37 2.75 1.36 7.72
CA LYS A 37 3.61 0.51 8.56
C LYS A 37 4.33 -0.58 7.76
N LEU A 38 3.65 -1.20 6.79
CA LEU A 38 4.23 -2.19 5.88
C LEU A 38 5.35 -1.57 5.05
N LEU A 39 5.14 -0.40 4.46
CA LEU A 39 6.15 0.26 3.65
C LEU A 39 7.38 0.64 4.49
N ASN A 40 7.16 1.20 5.68
CA ASN A 40 8.26 1.47 6.62
C ASN A 40 9.00 0.20 7.06
N TYR A 41 8.33 -0.95 7.14
CA TYR A 41 9.01 -2.23 7.37
C TYR A 41 9.86 -2.66 6.16
N CYS A 42 9.29 -2.62 4.95
CA CYS A 42 9.97 -3.06 3.72
C CYS A 42 11.19 -2.22 3.36
N PHE A 43 11.10 -0.90 3.55
CA PHE A 43 12.19 0.03 3.25
C PHE A 43 13.12 0.27 4.45
N GLY A 44 12.76 -0.26 5.62
CA GLY A 44 13.53 -0.16 6.85
C GLY A 44 13.39 1.19 7.55
N SER A 45 14.17 1.39 8.61
CA SER A 45 14.12 2.58 9.45
C SER A 45 15.06 3.71 8.99
N SER A 46 15.51 3.71 7.73
CA SER A 46 16.34 4.80 7.23
C SER A 46 15.48 6.04 7.00
N PHE A 47 15.98 7.20 7.42
CA PHE A 47 15.35 8.50 7.17
C PHE A 47 15.47 8.96 5.70
N ASP A 48 15.91 8.08 4.80
CA ASP A 48 16.15 8.39 3.39
C ASP A 48 14.88 8.35 2.54
N PHE A 49 13.74 7.99 3.11
CA PHE A 49 12.44 8.01 2.44
C PHE A 49 11.31 8.47 3.36
N TYR A 50 10.21 8.87 2.75
CA TYR A 50 8.93 9.05 3.44
C TYR A 50 7.77 8.62 2.55
N VAL A 51 6.68 8.23 3.20
CA VAL A 51 5.42 7.85 2.54
C VAL A 51 4.47 9.03 2.63
N ALA A 52 3.95 9.48 1.49
CA ALA A 52 2.98 10.56 1.42
C ALA A 52 1.65 10.06 0.86
N PRO A 53 0.51 10.28 1.55
CA PRO A 53 -0.79 10.12 0.94
C PRO A 53 -0.95 11.15 -0.17
N GLN A 54 -1.52 10.74 -1.29
CA GLN A 54 -1.73 11.58 -2.45
C GLN A 54 -3.14 11.39 -3.00
N ASN A 55 -3.65 12.44 -3.66
CA ASN A 55 -4.88 12.29 -4.42
C ASN A 55 -4.58 11.43 -5.66
N PRO A 56 -5.43 10.43 -5.98
CA PRO A 56 -5.23 9.64 -7.17
C PRO A 56 -5.23 10.53 -8.42
N PRO A 57 -4.24 10.38 -9.33
CA PRO A 57 -4.21 11.13 -10.57
C PRO A 57 -5.32 10.60 -11.49
N THR A 58 -6.45 11.31 -11.56
CA THR A 58 -7.57 11.15 -12.52
C THR A 58 -8.59 10.00 -12.30
N LYS A 59 -9.74 10.11 -13.01
CA LYS A 59 -10.94 9.23 -13.00
C LYS A 59 -10.67 7.73 -13.17
N LEU A 60 -9.49 7.34 -13.66
CA LEU A 60 -9.09 5.94 -13.86
C LEU A 60 -8.77 5.19 -12.56
N SER A 61 -8.47 5.91 -11.48
CA SER A 61 -8.21 5.31 -10.16
C SER A 61 -9.48 5.29 -9.27
N ARG A 62 -10.67 5.25 -9.87
CA ARG A 62 -11.95 5.19 -9.14
C ARG A 62 -12.06 4.03 -8.16
N ASP A 63 -11.29 2.97 -8.42
CA ASP A 63 -11.35 1.74 -7.65
C ASP A 63 -10.29 1.68 -6.52
N SER A 64 -9.38 2.67 -6.42
CA SER A 64 -8.43 2.73 -5.30
C SER A 64 -9.04 3.45 -4.11
N ILE A 65 -8.76 2.92 -2.92
CA ILE A 65 -9.15 3.52 -1.65
C ILE A 65 -8.06 4.45 -1.16
N VAL A 66 -6.80 4.04 -1.28
CA VAL A 66 -5.65 4.84 -0.83
C VAL A 66 -4.58 4.83 -1.91
N PHE A 67 -4.05 6.02 -2.19
CA PHE A 67 -2.91 6.21 -3.10
C PHE A 67 -1.74 6.76 -2.30
N LEU A 68 -0.64 5.99 -2.22
CA LEU A 68 0.57 6.37 -1.51
C LEU A 68 1.71 6.55 -2.50
N VAL A 69 2.55 7.55 -2.25
CA VAL A 69 3.80 7.76 -2.97
C VAL A 69 4.94 7.71 -1.98
N VAL A 70 5.87 6.79 -2.21
CA VAL A 70 7.14 6.76 -1.47
C VAL A 70 8.13 7.65 -2.20
N ARG A 71 8.75 8.57 -1.47
CA ARG A 71 9.70 9.54 -1.99
C ARG A 71 11.04 9.38 -1.32
N ASP A 72 12.13 9.60 -2.06
CA ASP A 72 13.48 9.64 -1.50
C ASP A 72 13.76 10.97 -0.78
N ARG A 73 14.94 11.07 -0.15
CA ARG A 73 15.44 12.29 0.51
C ARG A 73 15.52 13.54 -0.39
N ASN A 74 15.46 13.38 -1.71
CA ASN A 74 15.47 14.48 -2.68
C ASN A 74 14.07 14.78 -3.23
N ASP A 75 13.00 14.32 -2.57
CA ASP A 75 11.61 14.46 -3.00
C ASP A 75 11.29 13.79 -4.35
N LYS A 76 12.11 12.80 -4.78
CA LYS A 76 11.85 12.04 -6.01
C LYS A 76 10.95 10.85 -5.71
N PRO A 77 9.84 10.66 -6.46
CA PRO A 77 8.99 9.49 -6.28
C PRO A 77 9.73 8.23 -6.71
N VAL A 78 9.82 7.25 -5.81
CA VAL A 78 10.51 5.97 -6.03
C VAL A 78 9.55 4.79 -6.08
N LEU A 79 8.37 4.91 -5.48
CA LEU A 79 7.32 3.90 -5.55
C LEU A 79 5.93 4.55 -5.53
N LEU A 80 5.04 4.03 -6.35
CA LEU A 80 3.60 4.35 -6.34
C LEU A 80 2.85 3.12 -5.84
N VAL A 81 1.93 3.31 -4.89
CA VAL A 81 1.13 2.24 -4.32
C VAL A 81 -0.35 2.61 -4.43
N GLU A 82 -1.11 1.80 -5.16
CA GLU A 82 -2.56 1.86 -5.16
C GLU A 82 -3.13 0.74 -4.30
N ILE A 83 -3.93 1.10 -3.30
CA ILE A 83 -4.57 0.13 -2.41
C ILE A 83 -6.03 -0.01 -2.81
N LYS A 84 -6.45 -1.25 -3.05
CA LYS A 84 -7.84 -1.63 -3.38
C LYS A 84 -8.52 -2.24 -2.15
N ASP A 85 -9.85 -2.31 -2.19
CA ASP A 85 -10.68 -3.02 -1.20
C ASP A 85 -10.32 -4.51 -1.10
N ASP A 86 -10.53 -5.13 0.07
CA ASP A 86 -10.28 -6.55 0.31
C ASP A 86 -11.01 -7.49 -0.66
N GLY A 87 -12.17 -7.11 -1.16
CA GLY A 87 -12.96 -7.81 -2.18
C GLY A 87 -12.23 -7.96 -3.52
N TRP A 88 -11.27 -7.09 -3.85
CA TRP A 88 -10.42 -7.26 -5.03
C TRP A 88 -9.52 -8.48 -4.91
N ALA A 89 -9.08 -8.81 -3.70
CA ALA A 89 -8.27 -10.00 -3.45
C ALA A 89 -9.09 -11.29 -3.62
N GLN A 90 -10.42 -11.24 -3.50
CA GLN A 90 -11.28 -12.43 -3.55
C GLN A 90 -11.51 -12.97 -4.97
N LYS A 91 -11.39 -12.13 -6.01
CA LYS A 91 -11.67 -12.52 -7.39
C LYS A 91 -10.43 -12.46 -8.28
N ALA A 92 -10.15 -13.55 -8.99
CA ALA A 92 -9.00 -13.62 -9.91
C ALA A 92 -9.04 -12.54 -10.99
N GLU A 93 -10.22 -12.24 -11.53
CA GLU A 93 -10.43 -11.19 -12.53
C GLU A 93 -10.02 -9.80 -12.02
N LEU A 94 -10.32 -9.49 -10.76
CA LEU A 94 -10.01 -8.20 -10.15
C LEU A 94 -8.51 -8.07 -9.88
N ARG A 95 -7.87 -9.15 -9.42
CA ARG A 95 -6.40 -9.22 -9.29
C ARG A 95 -5.71 -9.02 -10.64
N TYR A 96 -6.21 -9.66 -11.70
CA TYR A 96 -5.68 -9.49 -13.06
C TYR A 96 -5.85 -8.06 -13.58
N ARG A 97 -7.02 -7.45 -13.37
CA ARG A 97 -7.27 -6.06 -13.73
C ARG A 97 -6.34 -5.09 -12.99
N ALA A 98 -6.07 -5.33 -11.70
CA ALA A 98 -5.14 -4.53 -10.93
C ALA A 98 -3.70 -4.63 -11.48
N ASP A 99 -3.26 -5.83 -11.88
CA ASP A 99 -1.94 -6.03 -12.52
C ASP A 99 -1.84 -5.28 -13.85
N ILE A 100 -2.84 -5.40 -14.74
CA ILE A 100 -2.87 -4.64 -16.00
C ILE A 100 -2.79 -3.13 -15.74
N GLN A 101 -3.61 -2.63 -14.80
CA GLN A 101 -3.67 -1.21 -14.48
C GLN A 101 -2.30 -0.63 -14.08
N MET A 102 -1.45 -1.43 -13.41
CA MET A 102 -0.11 -1.01 -13.02
C MET A 102 0.91 -1.09 -14.17
N ARG A 103 0.71 -1.99 -15.14
CA ARG A 103 1.60 -2.13 -16.31
C ARG A 103 1.35 -1.10 -17.41
N GLU A 104 0.12 -0.61 -17.51
CA GLU A 104 -0.28 0.38 -18.51
C GLU A 104 0.04 1.83 -18.10
N ARG A 105 0.67 2.04 -16.93
CA ARG A 105 1.11 3.35 -16.42
C ARG A 105 2.62 3.55 -16.62
#